data_AF-M0HBH0-F1
#
_entry.id   AF-M0HBH0-F1
#
_cell.length_a   1.000
_cell.length_b   1.000
_cell.length_c   1.000
_cell.angle_alpha   90.00
_cell.angle_beta   90.00
_cell.angle_gamma   90.00
#
_symmetry.space_group_name_H-M   'P 1'
#
loop_
_entity.id
_entity.type
_entity.pdbx_description
1 polymer ?
#
loop_
_entity_poly.entity_id
_entity_poly.type
_entity_poly.pdbx_seq_one_letter_code
_entity_poly.pdbx_strand_id
1 'polypeptide(L)' 'MTFTHFLTAGVVTAAMNAGVNYVKTGEVALVEAGIQILLLVVFGALLVTYWDYMERRAESE' A
#
# COMPACT_ATOMS: atom_id res chain seq x y z
N MET A 1 -4.73 -8.34 12.08
CA MET A 1 -3.88 -7.18 12.41
C MET A 1 -2.84 -6.87 11.32
N THR A 2 -2.31 -7.85 10.59
CA THR A 2 -1.21 -7.67 9.63
C THR A 2 -1.53 -6.76 8.45
N PHE A 3 -2.75 -6.84 7.90
CA PHE A 3 -3.17 -6.02 6.75
C PHE A 3 -3.18 -4.51 7.05
N THR A 4 -3.72 -4.12 8.20
CA THR A 4 -3.76 -2.72 8.63
C THR A 4 -2.35 -2.17 8.81
N HIS A 5 -1.41 -2.96 9.34
CA HIS A 5 -0.01 -2.55 9.45
C HIS A 5 0.66 -2.41 8.08
N PHE A 6 0.33 -3.29 7.12
CA PHE A 6 0.82 -3.21 5.76
C PHE A 6 0.33 -1.94 5.05
N LEU A 7 -0.96 -1.61 5.22
CA LEU A 7 -1.54 -0.37 4.72
C LEU A 7 -0.90 0.86 5.38
N THR A 8 -0.75 0.87 6.71
CA THR A 8 -0.11 1.98 7.43
C THR A 8 1.33 2.19 6.99
N ALA A 9 2.12 1.11 6.88
CA ALA A 9 3.50 1.18 6.40
C ALA A 9 3.58 1.72 4.96
N GLY A 10 2.65 1.31 4.11
CA GLY A 10 2.51 1.83 2.76
C GLY A 10 2.20 3.32 2.73
N VAL A 11 1.20 3.76 3.49
CA VAL A 11 0.81 5.17 3.58
C VAL A 11 1.95 6.03 4.12
N VAL A 12 2.66 5.57 5.15
CA VAL A 12 3.84 6.27 5.70
C VAL A 12 4.94 6.39 4.66
N THR A 13 5.20 5.31 3.91
CA THR A 13 6.21 5.32 2.84
C THR A 13 5.85 6.29 1.72
N ALA A 14 4.58 6.32 1.30
CA ALA A 14 4.09 7.27 0.30
C ALA A 14 4.21 8.73 0.79
N ALA A 15 3.86 9.00 2.06
CA ALA A 15 3.99 10.32 2.66
C ALA A 15 5.46 10.78 2.76
N MET A 16 6.37 9.89 3.13
CA MET A 16 7.81 10.18 3.15
C MET A 16 8.34 10.49 1.75
N ASN A 17 7.98 9.70 0.75
CA ASN A 17 8.39 9.94 -0.64
C ASN A 17 7.87 11.28 -1.16
N ALA A 18 6.60 11.59 -0.91
CA ALA A 18 6.02 12.89 -1.27
C ALA A 18 6.76 14.05 -0.61
N GLY A 19 7.11 13.93 0.69
CA GLY A 19 7.88 14.94 1.40
C GLY A 19 9.30 15.10 0.85
N VAL A 20 9.98 14.01 0.52
CA VAL A 20 11.32 14.05 -0.10
C VAL A 20 11.26 14.69 -1.48
N ASN A 21 10.27 14.35 -2.30
CA ASN A 21 10.09 14.98 -3.62
C ASN A 21 9.80 16.47 -3.49
N TYR A 22 8.96 16.88 -2.55
CA TYR A 22 8.69 18.28 -2.28
C TYR A 22 9.96 19.05 -1.89
N VAL A 23 10.79 18.49 -1.01
CA VAL A 23 12.08 19.12 -0.63
C VAL A 23 13.02 19.25 -1.83
N LYS A 24 13.01 18.27 -2.75
CA LYS A 24 13.91 18.27 -3.92
C LYS A 24 13.45 19.18 -5.05
N THR A 25 12.14 19.28 -5.29
CA THR A 25 11.58 19.91 -6.48
C THR A 25 10.80 21.19 -6.18
N GLY A 26 10.41 21.42 -4.91
CA GLY A 26 9.49 22.48 -4.52
C GLY A 26 8.03 22.21 -4.90
N GLU A 27 7.75 21.12 -5.61
CA GLU A 27 6.41 20.74 -6.05
C GLU A 27 5.86 19.59 -5.22
N VAL A 28 4.60 19.73 -4.79
CA VAL A 28 3.90 18.62 -4.17
C VAL A 28 3.37 17.74 -5.31
N ALA A 29 4.06 16.63 -5.58
CA ALA A 29 3.65 15.64 -6.58
C ALA A 29 2.42 14.83 -6.10
N LEU A 30 1.30 15.51 -5.87
CA LEU A 30 0.06 14.95 -5.34
C LEU A 30 -0.51 13.83 -6.22
N VAL A 31 -0.32 13.93 -7.55
CA VAL A 31 -0.75 12.90 -8.50
C VAL A 31 0.07 11.62 -8.33
N GLU A 32 1.39 11.75 -8.20
CA GLU A 32 2.29 10.61 -7.99
C GLU A 32 2.02 9.94 -6.64
N ALA A 33 1.87 10.73 -5.58
CA ALA A 33 1.49 10.23 -4.26
C ALA A 33 0.12 9.54 -4.28
N GLY A 34 -0.86 10.10 -5.00
CA GLY A 34 -2.18 9.51 -5.18
C GLY A 34 -2.14 8.17 -5.90
N ILE A 35 -1.37 8.06 -6.99
CA ILE A 35 -1.15 6.79 -7.71
C ILE A 35 -0.48 5.76 -6.80
N GLN A 36 0.50 6.18 -6.01
CA GLN A 36 1.24 5.30 -5.10
C GLN A 36 0.32 4.74 -4.00
N ILE A 37 -0.56 5.57 -3.43
CA ILE A 37 -1.58 5.15 -2.47
C ILE A 37 -2.59 4.19 -3.13
N LEU A 38 -3.05 4.50 -4.34
CA LEU A 38 -3.99 3.66 -5.08
C LEU A 38 -3.41 2.26 -5.31
N LEU A 39 -2.15 2.18 -5.76
CA LEU A 39 -1.44 0.91 -5.95
C LEU A 39 -1.34 0.13 -4.64
N LEU A 40 -0.99 0.80 -3.53
CA LEU A 40 -0.93 0.17 -2.22
C LEU A 40 -2.26 -0.46 -1.79
N VAL A 41 -3.37 0.25 -2.01
CA VAL A 41 -4.72 -0.28 -1.70
C VAL A 41 -5.02 -1.49 -2.57
N VAL A 42 -4.75 -1.43 -3.87
CA VAL A 42 -5.01 -2.53 -4.81
C VAL A 42 -4.19 -3.77 -4.47
N PHE A 43 -2.86 -3.62 -4.35
CA PHE A 43 -1.98 -4.73 -4.02
C PHE A 43 -2.25 -5.30 -2.64
N GLY A 44 -2.55 -4.43 -1.66
CA GLY A 44 -2.94 -4.85 -0.33
C GLY A 44 -4.23 -5.71 -0.36
N ALA A 45 -5.26 -5.24 -1.06
CA ALA A 45 -6.52 -5.98 -1.18
C ALA A 45 -6.31 -7.34 -1.85
N LEU A 46 -5.56 -7.38 -2.96
CA LEU A 46 -5.22 -8.62 -3.65
C LEU A 46 -4.47 -9.61 -2.75
N LEU A 47 -3.52 -9.12 -1.94
CA LEU A 47 -2.76 -9.97 -1.02
C LEU A 47 -3.67 -10.58 0.05
N VAL A 48 -4.61 -9.80 0.60
CA VAL A 48 -5.60 -10.31 1.57
C VAL A 48 -6.49 -11.36 0.93
N THR A 49 -7.04 -11.08 -0.26
CA THR A 49 -7.89 -12.04 -0.97
C THR A 49 -7.13 -13.32 -1.29
N TYR A 50 -5.87 -13.21 -1.71
CA TYR A 50 -5.02 -14.36 -1.99
C TYR A 50 -4.73 -15.18 -0.73
N TRP A 51 -4.41 -14.51 0.38
CA TRP A 51 -4.15 -15.18 1.65
C TRP A 51 -5.38 -15.96 2.13
N ASP A 52 -6.55 -15.32 2.12
CA ASP A 52 -7.82 -15.92 2.52
C ASP A 52 -8.24 -17.08 1.60
N TYR A 53 -7.92 -17.00 0.30
CA TYR A 53 -8.07 -18.12 -0.62
C TYR A 53 -7.14 -19.29 -0.26
N MET A 54 -5.87 -19.02 0.05
CA MET A 54 -4.89 -20.04 0.42
C MET A 54 -5.23 -20.71 1.75
N GLU A 55 -5.72 -19.94 2.74
CA GLU A 55 -6.13 -20.45 4.04
C GLU A 55 -7.32 -21.40 3.91
N ARG A 56 -8.34 -21.01 3.14
CA ARG A 56 -9.48 -21.89 2.82
C ARG A 56 -9.08 -23.15 2.07
N ARG A 57 -8.09 -23.05 1.17
CA ARG A 57 -7.56 -24.21 0.47
C ARG A 57 -6.83 -25.15 1.43
N ALA A 58 -6.03 -24.63 2.34
CA ALA A 58 -5.29 -25.41 3.32
C ALA A 58 -6.21 -26.14 4.33
N GLU A 59 -7.38 -25.59 4.64
CA GLU A 59 -8.40 -26.27 5.46
C GLU A 59 -9.21 -27.34 4.70
N SER A 60 -9.22 -27.26 3.36
CA SER A 60 -9.97 -28.17 2.49
C SER A 60 -9.18 -29.41 2.05
N GLU A 61 -7.85 -29.40 2.22
CA GLU A 61 -6.93 -30.52 2.01
C GLU A 61 -6.70 -31.29 3.33
#